data_AF-A0A151GHY2-F1
#
_entry.id   AF-A0A151GHY2-F1
#
_cell.length_a   1.000
_cell.length_b   1.000
_cell.length_c   1.000
_cell.angle_alpha   90.00
_cell.angle_beta   90.00
_cell.angle_gamma   90.00
#
_symmetry.space_group_name_H-M   'P 1'
#
loop_
_entity.id
_entity.type
_entity.pdbx_description
1 polymer ?
#
loop_
_entity_poly.entity_id
_entity_poly.type
_entity_poly.pdbx_seq_one_letter_code
_entity_poly.pdbx_strand_id
1 'polypeptide(L)'
;MPPQSTDDGKSSLEAQFSSFYLQRTTAELSADLDHVRNADDFKGDSISFLVHALRQGTCQFSIEDKKRVVSDLSKAESRDAGA
;
A
#
# COMPACT_ATOMS: atom_id res chain seq x y z
N MET A 1 42.32 -11.43 -0.34
CA MET A 1 41.20 -10.78 -1.06
C MET A 1 39.99 -10.82 -0.12
N PRO A 2 39.45 -9.69 0.33
CA PRO A 2 38.26 -9.72 1.17
C PRO A 2 37.03 -10.07 0.31
N PRO A 3 36.03 -10.79 0.83
CA PRO A 3 34.76 -10.97 0.15
C PRO A 3 34.01 -9.63 0.12
N GLN A 4 33.58 -9.18 -1.06
CA GLN A 4 32.71 -8.01 -1.18
C GLN A 4 31.37 -8.27 -0.51
N SER A 5 30.96 -7.33 0.33
CA SER A 5 29.66 -7.27 1.01
C SER A 5 28.52 -7.31 -0.02
N THR A 6 27.74 -8.39 -0.02
CA THR A 6 26.55 -8.58 -0.87
C THR A 6 25.30 -7.87 -0.32
N ASP A 7 25.46 -6.84 0.51
CA ASP A 7 24.36 -6.20 1.25
C ASP A 7 23.84 -4.94 0.52
N ASP A 8 24.73 -4.13 -0.06
CA ASP A 8 24.38 -2.88 -0.75
C ASP A 8 23.51 -3.10 -2.02
N GLY A 9 23.66 -4.24 -2.69
CA GLY A 9 22.88 -4.57 -3.89
C GLY A 9 21.43 -4.99 -3.62
N LYS A 10 21.15 -5.55 -2.44
CA LYS A 10 19.79 -6.02 -2.08
C LYS A 10 18.90 -4.87 -1.63
N SER A 11 19.43 -3.96 -0.81
CA SER A 11 18.71 -2.76 -0.37
C SER A 11 18.40 -1.82 -1.54
N SER A 12 19.32 -1.69 -2.50
CA SER A 12 19.11 -0.92 -3.74
C SER A 12 18.04 -1.53 -4.65
N LEU A 13 17.99 -2.86 -4.76
CA LEU A 13 16.96 -3.56 -5.55
C LEU A 13 15.58 -3.45 -4.91
N GLU A 14 15.49 -3.66 -3.59
CA GLU A 14 14.24 -3.50 -2.83
C GLU A 14 13.68 -2.08 -2.93
N ALA A 15 14.55 -1.05 -2.83
CA ALA A 15 14.15 0.34 -3.00
C ALA A 15 13.62 0.63 -4.41
N GLN A 16 14.33 0.18 -5.45
CA GLN A 16 13.91 0.35 -6.84
C GLN A 16 12.60 -0.40 -7.15
N PHE A 17 12.47 -1.63 -6.65
CA PHE A 17 11.26 -2.43 -6.78
C PHE A 17 10.08 -1.75 -6.07
N SER A 18 10.29 -1.26 -4.85
CA SER A 18 9.25 -0.54 -4.09
C SER A 18 8.78 0.71 -4.81
N SER A 19 9.70 1.53 -5.35
CA SER A 19 9.35 2.72 -6.14
C SER A 19 8.55 2.36 -7.40
N PHE A 20 9.02 1.37 -8.15
CA PHE A 20 8.32 0.88 -9.34
C PHE A 20 6.92 0.34 -9.00
N TYR A 21 6.83 -0.51 -7.98
CA TYR A 21 5.59 -1.14 -7.55
C TYR A 21 4.56 -0.10 -7.09
N LEU A 22 4.97 0.88 -6.28
CA LEU A 22 4.09 1.96 -5.82
C LEU A 22 3.62 2.83 -6.99
N GLN A 23 4.52 3.21 -7.89
CA GLN A 23 4.15 3.98 -9.08
C GLN A 23 3.14 3.22 -9.94
N ARG A 24 3.38 1.92 -10.18
CA ARG A 24 2.50 1.09 -11.00
C ARG A 24 1.13 0.90 -10.34
N THR A 25 1.11 0.52 -9.07
CA THR A 25 -0.14 0.25 -8.32
C THR A 25 -0.98 1.51 -8.19
N THR A 26 -0.37 2.68 -7.95
CA THR A 26 -1.11 3.95 -7.85
C THR A 26 -1.65 4.41 -9.21
N ALA A 27 -0.91 4.18 -10.29
CA ALA A 27 -1.40 4.45 -11.65
C ALA A 27 -2.61 3.58 -12.02
N GLU A 28 -2.56 2.28 -11.69
CA GLU A 28 -3.68 1.35 -11.91
C GLU A 28 -4.90 1.73 -11.07
N LEU A 29 -4.69 2.03 -9.78
CA LEU A 29 -5.77 2.48 -8.90
C LEU A 29 -6.43 3.78 -9.43
N SER A 30 -5.66 4.73 -9.94
CA SER A 30 -6.20 5.96 -10.54
C SER A 30 -7.07 5.64 -11.76
N ALA A 31 -6.58 4.78 -12.66
CA ALA A 31 -7.31 4.39 -13.85
C ALA A 31 -8.61 3.65 -13.50
N ASP A 32 -8.57 2.76 -12.52
CA ASP A 32 -9.74 2.02 -12.04
C ASP A 32 -10.78 2.96 -11.42
N LEU A 33 -10.35 3.95 -10.63
CA LEU A 33 -11.26 4.96 -10.06
C LEU A 33 -11.86 5.86 -11.14
N ASP A 34 -11.09 6.24 -12.15
CA ASP A 34 -11.59 6.98 -13.30
C ASP A 34 -12.62 6.16 -14.09
N HIS A 35 -12.36 4.86 -14.28
CA HIS A 35 -13.33 3.96 -14.92
C HIS A 35 -14.62 3.85 -14.11
N VAL A 36 -14.52 3.60 -12.80
CA VAL A 36 -15.68 3.52 -11.91
C VAL A 36 -16.47 4.83 -11.91
N ARG A 37 -15.81 5.98 -11.85
CA ARG A 37 -16.46 7.29 -11.82
C ARG A 37 -17.19 7.63 -13.12
N ASN A 38 -16.66 7.21 -14.25
CA ASN A 38 -17.21 7.49 -15.58
C ASN A 38 -18.17 6.39 -16.08
N ALA A 39 -18.42 5.34 -15.29
CA ALA A 39 -19.38 4.30 -15.64
C ALA A 39 -20.81 4.86 -15.62
N ASP A 40 -21.63 4.49 -16.61
CA ASP A 40 -23.00 5.01 -16.79
C ASP A 40 -23.93 4.72 -15.60
N ASP A 41 -23.62 3.68 -14.83
CA ASP A 41 -24.35 3.23 -13.65
C ASP A 41 -23.78 3.76 -12.32
N PHE A 42 -22.68 4.50 -12.35
CA PHE A 42 -22.11 5.14 -11.17
C PHE A 42 -22.94 6.36 -10.76
N LYS A 43 -23.64 6.23 -9.64
CA LYS A 43 -24.63 7.18 -9.13
C LYS A 43 -24.25 7.67 -7.73
N GLY A 44 -25.02 8.61 -7.19
CA GLY A 44 -24.74 9.20 -5.89
C GLY A 44 -24.66 8.18 -4.74
N ASP A 45 -25.36 7.06 -4.84
CA ASP A 45 -25.31 5.94 -3.90
C ASP A 45 -24.12 4.98 -4.12
N SER A 46 -23.49 4.97 -5.30
CA SER A 46 -22.32 4.14 -5.63
C SER A 46 -21.10 4.47 -4.76
N ILE A 47 -20.97 5.70 -4.25
CA ILE A 47 -19.89 6.07 -3.32
C ILE A 47 -19.97 5.26 -2.02
N SER A 48 -21.18 5.08 -1.47
CA SER A 48 -21.37 4.29 -0.25
C SER A 48 -20.99 2.82 -0.48
N PHE A 49 -21.28 2.29 -1.67
CA PHE A 49 -20.88 0.95 -2.07
C PHE A 49 -19.36 0.82 -2.22
N LEU A 50 -18.71 1.78 -2.88
CA LEU A 50 -17.25 1.82 -3.01
C LEU A 50 -16.56 1.86 -1.63
N VAL A 51 -17.03 2.73 -0.74
CA VAL A 51 -16.54 2.80 0.66
C VAL A 51 -16.72 1.47 1.37
N HIS A 52 -17.87 0.81 1.18
CA HIS A 52 -18.12 -0.51 1.77
C HIS A 52 -17.13 -1.57 1.26
N ALA A 53 -16.90 -1.64 -0.06
CA ALA A 53 -15.98 -2.58 -0.67
C ALA A 53 -14.53 -2.36 -0.19
N LEU A 54 -14.07 -1.10 -0.13
CA LEU A 54 -12.75 -0.75 0.40
C LEU A 54 -12.60 -1.20 1.86
N ARG A 55 -13.62 -0.98 2.69
CA ARG A 55 -13.63 -1.45 4.10
C ARG A 55 -13.63 -2.97 4.18
N GLN A 56 -14.37 -3.66 3.31
CA GLN A 56 -14.39 -5.12 3.24
C GLN A 56 -13.02 -5.70 2.88
N GLY A 57 -12.19 -4.97 2.13
CA GLY A 57 -10.80 -5.36 1.86
C GLY A 57 -10.00 -5.65 3.14
N THR A 58 -10.32 -4.99 4.26
CA THR A 58 -9.68 -5.29 5.56
C THR A 58 -9.99 -6.69 6.09
N CYS A 59 -11.08 -7.33 5.65
CA CYS A 59 -11.40 -8.71 6.01
C CYS A 59 -10.45 -9.74 5.36
N GLN A 60 -9.69 -9.34 4.34
CA GLN A 60 -8.68 -10.20 3.72
C GLN A 60 -7.45 -10.42 4.61
N PHE A 61 -7.30 -9.63 5.67
CA PHE A 61 -6.19 -9.75 6.62
C PHE A 61 -6.61 -10.54 7.86
N SER A 62 -5.74 -11.45 8.29
CA SER A 62 -5.87 -12.12 9.59
C SER A 62 -5.77 -11.11 10.74
N ILE A 63 -6.20 -11.53 11.94
CA ILE A 63 -6.06 -10.68 13.13
C ILE A 63 -4.59 -10.45 13.46
N GLU A 64 -3.75 -11.46 13.22
CA GLU A 64 -2.30 -11.42 13.41
C GLU A 64 -1.65 -10.41 12.46
N ASP A 65 -2.03 -10.40 11.19
CA ASP A 65 -1.50 -9.44 10.21
C ASP A 65 -1.92 -8.01 10.54
N LYS A 66 -3.18 -7.81 10.93
CA LYS A 66 -3.67 -6.50 11.40
C LYS A 66 -2.87 -5.99 12.60
N LYS A 67 -2.61 -6.86 13.58
CA LYS A 67 -1.80 -6.51 14.77
C LYS A 67 -0.38 -6.13 14.38
N ARG A 68 0.24 -6.85 13.44
CA ARG A 68 1.59 -6.54 12.96
C ARG A 68 1.65 -5.15 12.32
N VAL A 69 0.73 -4.85 11.40
CA VAL A 69 0.65 -3.53 10.73
C VAL A 69 0.49 -2.40 11.74
N VAL A 70 -0.39 -2.54 12.73
CA VAL A 70 -0.61 -1.51 13.77
C VAL A 70 0.64 -1.35 14.67
N SER A 71 1.32 -2.45 15.00
CA SER A 71 2.56 -2.39 15.78
C SER A 71 3.69 -1.72 15.01
N ASP A 72 3.81 -1.97 13.71
CA ASP A 72 4.87 -1.38 12.88
C ASP A 72 4.60 0.13 12.65
N LEU A 73 3.34 0.53 12.51
CA LEU A 73 2.96 1.94 12.39
C LEU A 73 3.31 2.74 13.65
N SER A 74 2.92 2.26 14.84
CA SER A 74 3.22 2.94 16.10
C SER A 74 4.73 3.06 16.37
N LYS A 75 5.51 2.09 15.89
CA LYS A 75 6.98 2.11 15.96
C LYS A 75 7.61 3.08 14.96
N ALA A 76 6.97 3.35 13.83
CA ALA A 76 7.41 4.36 12.87
C ALA A 76 7.15 5.78 13.40
N GLU A 77 5.96 6.04 13.95
CA GLU A 77 5.58 7.35 14.51
C GLU A 77 6.49 7.77 15.69
N SER A 78 6.86 6.82 16.55
CA SER A 78 7.76 7.08 17.68
C SER A 78 9.23 7.29 17.28
N ARG A 79 9.64 6.91 16.05
CA ARG A 79 10.96 7.21 15.50
C ARG A 79 11.04 8.60 14.87
N ASP A 80 9.93 9.07 14.29
CA ASP A 80 9.84 10.40 13.67
C ASP A 80 9.70 11.52 14.71
N ALA A 81 8.97 11.28 15.80
CA ALA A 81 8.80 12.24 16.90
C ALA A 81 10.04 12.43 17.81
N GLY A 82 11.15 11.72 17.53
CA GLY A 82 12.38 11.75 18.30
C GLY A 82 13.58 12.43 17.61
N ALA A 83 13.36 13.07 16.45
CA ALA A 83 14.38 13.79 15.68
C ALA A 83 14.41 15.29 15.98
#